data_AF-A0A953NQ44-F1
#
_entry.id   AF-A0A953NQ44-F1
#
_cell.length_a   1.000
_cell.length_b   1.000
_cell.length_c   1.000
_cell.angle_alpha   90.00
_cell.angle_beta   90.00
_cell.angle_gamma   90.00
#
_symmetry.space_group_name_H-M   'P 1'
#
loop_
_entity.id
_entity.type
_entity.pdbx_description
1 polymer ?
#
loop_
_entity_poly.entity_id
_entity_poly.type
_entity_poly.pdbx_seq_one_letter_code
_entity_poly.pdbx_strand_id
1 'polypeptide(L)'
;MKLFGRKPQAENGARSGQLDGQDDPATLSRRLTMSLTQAERLAAMLARSRASRVVEVADLLAGMYLSDWDHLAEYWEEDSQEKVENFLRRLCRISPPRWHSWIEFYDRERREGAQRQIWRLLQRLRKPPAGKRALKPSAALSAVLTRAELLAPHRDKVGDRTIPILTNECVLLCILRSDNSEISRKLAETGLDSFKLEREALFPRHEPLV
;
A
#
# COMPACT_ATOMS: atom_id res chain seq x y z
N MET A 1 42.43 -11.67 -53.31
CA MET A 1 42.43 -11.81 -51.84
C MET A 1 41.89 -10.53 -51.23
N LYS A 2 41.14 -10.70 -50.12
CA LYS A 2 40.42 -9.71 -49.30
C LYS A 2 41.33 -8.52 -48.92
N LEU A 3 40.86 -7.29 -48.65
CA LEU A 3 39.97 -6.90 -47.56
C LEU A 3 39.42 -5.48 -47.78
N PHE A 4 38.11 -5.33 -47.53
CA PHE A 4 37.39 -4.06 -47.46
C PHE A 4 37.82 -3.26 -46.21
N GLY A 5 38.29 -2.03 -46.41
CA GLY A 5 38.56 -1.06 -45.33
C GLY A 5 37.27 -0.42 -44.82
N ARG A 6 36.87 -0.80 -43.61
CA ARG A 6 35.71 -0.29 -42.87
C ARG A 6 36.05 1.08 -42.24
N LYS A 7 35.16 2.07 -42.41
CA LYS A 7 35.19 3.35 -41.67
C LYS A 7 35.02 3.12 -40.16
N PRO A 8 35.78 3.81 -39.29
CA PRO A 8 35.52 3.81 -37.86
C PRO A 8 34.24 4.60 -37.53
N GLN A 9 33.42 3.97 -36.69
CA GLN A 9 32.18 4.49 -36.12
C GLN A 9 32.48 5.63 -35.14
N ALA A 10 31.65 6.67 -35.19
CA ALA A 10 31.59 7.72 -34.20
C ALA A 10 31.26 7.14 -32.82
N GLU A 11 32.17 7.35 -31.87
CA GLU A 11 31.88 7.27 -30.44
C GLU A 11 30.98 8.45 -30.08
N ASN A 12 29.75 8.16 -29.69
CA ASN A 12 28.92 9.12 -29.01
C ASN A 12 27.93 8.42 -28.09
N GLY A 13 27.95 8.85 -26.84
CA GLY A 13 26.80 8.72 -25.96
C GLY A 13 26.89 7.57 -24.97
N ALA A 14 27.53 7.86 -23.84
CA ALA A 14 27.15 7.33 -22.55
C ALA A 14 25.63 7.16 -22.46
N ARG A 15 25.16 5.93 -22.33
CA ARG A 15 23.82 5.62 -21.89
C ARG A 15 23.91 4.63 -20.74
N SER A 16 24.07 5.23 -19.56
CA SER A 16 23.56 4.68 -18.30
C SER A 16 22.14 4.15 -18.56
N GLY A 17 22.02 2.83 -18.67
CA GLY A 17 20.76 2.14 -18.65
C GLY A 17 20.29 2.07 -17.21
N GLN A 18 19.79 3.20 -16.69
CA GLN A 18 19.15 3.27 -15.39
C GLN A 18 17.75 2.65 -15.54
N LEU A 19 17.62 1.41 -15.07
CA LEU A 19 16.36 0.70 -14.97
C LEU A 19 15.53 1.38 -13.86
N ASP A 20 14.67 2.31 -14.27
CA ASP A 20 13.67 2.95 -13.43
C ASP A 20 12.62 1.93 -12.96
N GLY A 21 12.38 1.90 -11.64
CA GLY A 21 11.21 1.27 -11.03
C GLY A 21 11.51 0.22 -9.96
N GLN A 22 12.78 0.00 -9.62
CA GLN A 22 13.15 -0.65 -8.38
C GLN A 22 13.44 0.49 -7.40
N ASP A 23 12.57 0.69 -6.40
CA ASP A 23 12.85 1.66 -5.33
C ASP A 23 14.29 1.41 -4.87
N ASP A 24 15.15 2.40 -5.10
CA ASP A 24 16.56 2.30 -4.79
C ASP A 24 16.63 1.96 -3.30
N PRO A 25 17.22 0.82 -2.87
CA PRO A 25 17.23 0.43 -1.46
C PRO A 25 17.86 1.50 -0.56
N ALA A 26 18.60 2.45 -1.14
CA ALA A 26 19.13 3.65 -0.51
C ALA A 26 18.05 4.69 -0.09
N THR A 27 16.83 4.65 -0.62
CA THR A 27 15.77 5.66 -0.38
C THR A 27 14.59 5.19 0.46
N LEU A 28 14.45 3.88 0.70
CA LEU A 28 13.36 3.34 1.51
C LEU A 28 13.53 3.75 2.98
N SER A 29 12.57 4.50 3.51
CA SER A 29 12.51 4.88 4.94
C SER A 29 11.94 3.77 5.82
N ARG A 30 11.15 2.85 5.23
CA ARG A 30 10.42 1.79 5.90
C ARG A 30 10.12 0.64 4.94
N ARG A 31 9.86 -0.54 5.50
CA ARG A 31 9.27 -1.68 4.79
C ARG A 31 7.83 -1.84 5.23
N LEU A 32 6.97 -2.33 4.34
CA LEU A 32 5.57 -2.62 4.64
C LEU A 32 5.35 -4.12 4.58
N THR A 33 4.43 -4.64 5.40
CA THR A 33 3.91 -6.00 5.20
C THR A 33 3.20 -6.10 3.85
N MET A 34 2.96 -7.34 3.38
CA MET A 34 2.19 -7.56 2.16
C MET A 34 0.77 -7.00 2.26
N SER A 35 0.10 -7.19 3.40
CA SER A 35 -1.25 -6.65 3.64
C SER A 35 -1.26 -5.12 3.59
N LEU A 36 -0.30 -4.44 4.22
CA LEU A 36 -0.21 -2.99 4.20
C LEU A 36 0.23 -2.44 2.82
N THR A 37 1.05 -3.18 2.08
CA THR A 37 1.39 -2.85 0.68
C THR A 37 0.15 -2.89 -0.22
N GLN A 38 -0.71 -3.90 -0.02
CA GLN A 38 -1.98 -3.99 -0.75
C GLN A 38 -2.93 -2.86 -0.35
N ALA A 39 -3.00 -2.54 0.95
CA ALA A 39 -3.76 -1.41 1.46
C ALA A 39 -3.34 -0.07 0.84
N GLU A 40 -2.03 0.24 0.77
CA GLU A 40 -1.53 1.47 0.14
C GLU A 40 -1.90 1.56 -1.35
N ARG A 41 -1.86 0.44 -2.07
CA ARG A 41 -2.27 0.40 -3.49
C ARG A 41 -3.76 0.71 -3.65
N LEU A 42 -4.61 0.13 -2.80
CA LEU A 42 -6.05 0.41 -2.79
C LEU A 42 -6.33 1.87 -2.40
N ALA A 43 -5.62 2.39 -1.39
CA ALA A 43 -5.72 3.78 -0.97
C ALA A 43 -5.40 4.75 -2.10
N ALA A 44 -4.30 4.52 -2.83
CA ALA A 44 -3.94 5.32 -3.99
C ALA A 44 -4.99 5.23 -5.11
N MET A 45 -5.62 4.06 -5.29
CA MET A 45 -6.70 3.88 -6.27
C MET A 45 -7.95 4.67 -5.89
N LEU A 46 -8.37 4.60 -4.63
CA LEU A 46 -9.51 5.36 -4.09
C LEU A 46 -9.25 6.87 -4.16
N ALA A 47 -8.04 7.30 -3.83
CA ALA A 47 -7.64 8.69 -3.98
C ALA A 47 -7.72 9.15 -5.45
N ARG A 48 -7.33 8.30 -6.41
CA ARG A 48 -7.43 8.61 -7.84
C ARG A 48 -8.88 8.61 -8.34
N SER A 49 -9.73 7.69 -7.88
CA SER A 49 -11.13 7.61 -8.35
C SER A 49 -11.93 8.85 -7.99
N ARG A 50 -11.61 9.50 -6.86
CA ARG A 50 -12.16 10.81 -6.47
C ARG A 50 -11.39 12.02 -7.01
N ALA A 51 -10.47 11.80 -7.96
CA ALA A 51 -9.59 12.83 -8.54
C ALA A 51 -8.77 13.62 -7.50
N SER A 52 -8.44 13.01 -6.35
CA SER A 52 -7.58 13.63 -5.35
C SER A 52 -6.13 13.69 -5.81
N ARG A 53 -5.42 14.73 -5.33
CA ARG A 53 -3.98 14.91 -5.54
C ARG A 53 -3.13 14.23 -4.46
N VAL A 54 -3.74 13.82 -3.36
CA VAL A 54 -3.09 13.21 -2.20
C VAL A 54 -3.88 12.00 -1.71
N VAL A 55 -3.18 11.08 -1.05
CA VAL A 55 -3.78 9.97 -0.32
C VAL A 55 -4.05 10.43 1.11
N GLU A 56 -5.31 10.35 1.55
CA GLU A 56 -5.73 10.74 2.89
C GLU A 56 -5.72 9.54 3.85
N VAL A 57 -5.75 9.81 5.15
CA VAL A 57 -5.89 8.77 6.18
C VAL A 57 -7.13 7.89 5.94
N ALA A 58 -8.23 8.50 5.51
CA ALA A 58 -9.46 7.78 5.15
C ALA A 58 -9.24 6.78 4.00
N ASP A 59 -8.43 7.13 3.00
CA ASP A 59 -8.15 6.24 1.87
C ASP A 59 -7.30 5.04 2.32
N LEU A 60 -6.32 5.27 3.21
CA LEU A 60 -5.50 4.18 3.75
C LEU A 60 -6.32 3.25 4.63
N LEU A 61 -7.14 3.80 5.53
CA LEU A 61 -8.05 3.02 6.37
C LEU A 61 -9.01 2.18 5.49
N ALA A 62 -9.52 2.77 4.40
CA ALA A 62 -10.30 2.05 3.40
C ALA A 62 -9.54 0.88 2.77
N GLY A 63 -8.30 1.14 2.37
CA GLY A 63 -7.43 0.15 1.76
C GLY A 63 -7.16 -1.01 2.70
N MET A 64 -6.78 -0.73 3.94
CA MET A 64 -6.51 -1.72 5.00
C MET A 64 -7.74 -2.58 5.25
N TYR A 65 -8.88 -1.92 5.43
CA TYR A 65 -10.17 -2.59 5.54
C TYR A 65 -10.35 -3.52 4.35
N LEU A 66 -10.37 -2.99 3.12
CA LEU A 66 -10.65 -3.74 1.90
C LEU A 66 -9.73 -4.95 1.70
N SER A 67 -8.42 -4.82 1.98
CA SER A 67 -7.47 -5.90 1.75
C SER A 67 -7.39 -6.96 2.83
N ASP A 68 -7.75 -6.64 4.07
CA ASP A 68 -7.41 -7.46 5.24
C ASP A 68 -8.52 -7.44 6.30
N TRP A 69 -9.78 -7.44 5.85
CA TRP A 69 -10.93 -7.34 6.75
C TRP A 69 -11.01 -8.49 7.71
N ASP A 70 -10.84 -9.73 7.24
CA ASP A 70 -11.05 -10.92 8.08
C ASP A 70 -10.14 -10.90 9.31
N HIS A 71 -8.91 -10.40 9.14
CA HIS A 71 -7.95 -10.19 10.22
C HIS A 71 -8.29 -8.98 11.08
N LEU A 72 -8.55 -7.82 10.47
CA LEU A 72 -8.85 -6.60 11.23
C LEU A 72 -10.19 -6.65 11.99
N ALA A 73 -11.16 -7.40 11.49
CA ALA A 73 -12.48 -7.55 12.10
C ALA A 73 -12.40 -8.14 13.51
N GLU A 74 -11.33 -8.86 13.83
CA GLU A 74 -11.09 -9.41 15.17
C GLU A 74 -10.91 -8.35 16.27
N TYR A 75 -10.69 -7.08 15.91
CA TYR A 75 -10.65 -5.96 16.86
C TYR A 75 -12.03 -5.38 17.17
N TRP A 76 -13.09 -5.93 16.58
CA TRP A 76 -14.47 -5.56 16.85
C TRP A 76 -15.29 -6.75 17.29
N GLU A 77 -16.27 -6.51 18.16
CA GLU A 77 -17.30 -7.49 18.46
C GLU A 77 -18.08 -7.85 17.19
N GLU A 78 -18.46 -9.12 17.06
CA GLU A 78 -19.15 -9.65 15.88
C GLU A 78 -20.42 -8.85 15.56
N ASP A 79 -21.20 -8.50 16.60
CA ASP A 79 -22.42 -7.68 16.51
C ASP A 79 -22.19 -6.23 16.03
N SER A 80 -20.95 -5.75 16.08
CA SER A 80 -20.58 -4.38 15.67
C SER A 80 -19.99 -4.31 14.26
N GLN A 81 -19.68 -5.45 13.64
CA GLN A 81 -19.03 -5.50 12.33
C GLN A 81 -19.85 -4.83 11.21
N GLU A 82 -21.18 -4.99 11.20
CA GLU A 82 -22.04 -4.33 10.22
C GLU A 82 -22.00 -2.80 10.36
N LYS A 83 -21.93 -2.29 11.59
CA LYS A 83 -21.84 -0.84 11.86
C LYS A 83 -20.49 -0.30 11.37
N VAL A 84 -19.42 -1.04 11.58
CA VAL A 84 -18.06 -0.70 11.12
C VAL A 84 -17.99 -0.69 9.60
N GLU A 85 -18.57 -1.68 8.93
CA GLU A 85 -18.65 -1.72 7.47
C GLU A 85 -19.42 -0.51 6.93
N ASN A 86 -20.56 -0.18 7.52
CA ASN A 86 -21.34 1.00 7.14
C ASN A 86 -20.58 2.31 7.39
N PHE A 87 -19.83 2.41 8.49
CA PHE A 87 -18.94 3.55 8.77
C PHE A 87 -17.88 3.70 7.68
N LEU A 88 -17.15 2.63 7.36
CA LEU A 88 -16.07 2.65 6.37
C LEU A 88 -16.62 2.93 4.97
N ARG A 89 -17.79 2.38 4.60
CA ARG A 89 -18.47 2.73 3.34
C ARG A 89 -18.73 4.23 3.22
N ARG A 90 -19.26 4.86 4.27
CA ARG A 90 -19.52 6.31 4.30
C ARG A 90 -18.23 7.11 4.24
N LEU A 91 -17.22 6.72 5.02
CA LEU A 91 -15.92 7.38 5.07
C LEU A 91 -15.21 7.38 3.72
N CYS A 92 -15.33 6.26 3.00
CA CYS A 92 -14.64 6.01 1.76
C CYS A 92 -15.49 6.36 0.52
N ARG A 93 -16.75 6.78 0.72
CA ARG A 93 -17.73 7.10 -0.33
C ARG A 93 -17.88 5.98 -1.37
N ILE A 94 -17.86 4.73 -0.91
CA ILE A 94 -17.95 3.52 -1.75
C ILE A 94 -19.42 3.07 -1.85
N SER A 95 -19.89 2.77 -3.07
CA SER A 95 -21.21 2.19 -3.37
C SER A 95 -21.08 1.07 -4.43
N PRO A 96 -21.76 -0.10 -4.34
CA PRO A 96 -22.51 -0.76 -3.25
C PRO A 96 -21.59 -1.82 -2.51
N PRO A 97 -22.06 -2.89 -1.80
CA PRO A 97 -21.22 -3.65 -0.85
C PRO A 97 -20.04 -4.38 -1.50
N ARG A 98 -18.99 -4.60 -0.68
CA ARG A 98 -17.60 -4.90 -1.10
C ARG A 98 -17.46 -6.07 -2.06
N TRP A 99 -18.29 -7.10 -1.96
CA TRP A 99 -18.10 -8.34 -2.71
C TRP A 99 -18.27 -8.20 -4.25
N HIS A 100 -19.12 -7.29 -4.75
CA HIS A 100 -19.38 -7.19 -6.20
C HIS A 100 -18.21 -6.57 -6.99
N SER A 101 -17.65 -5.46 -6.48
CA SER A 101 -16.47 -4.84 -7.08
C SER A 101 -15.21 -5.67 -6.83
N TRP A 102 -15.16 -6.44 -5.74
CA TRP A 102 -14.08 -7.37 -5.43
C TRP A 102 -14.10 -8.62 -6.30
N ILE A 103 -15.26 -9.23 -6.59
CA ILE A 103 -15.35 -10.33 -7.57
C ILE A 103 -14.92 -9.83 -8.94
N GLU A 104 -15.41 -8.67 -9.40
CA GLU A 104 -15.04 -8.13 -10.71
C GLU A 104 -13.57 -7.68 -10.81
N PHE A 105 -12.94 -7.31 -9.69
CA PHE A 105 -11.54 -6.93 -9.62
C PHE A 105 -10.62 -8.15 -9.45
N TYR A 106 -10.95 -9.06 -8.55
CA TYR A 106 -10.22 -10.29 -8.30
C TYR A 106 -10.30 -11.25 -9.50
N ASP A 107 -11.46 -11.41 -10.12
CA ASP A 107 -11.59 -12.18 -11.36
C ASP A 107 -10.77 -11.56 -12.49
N ARG A 108 -10.66 -10.24 -12.55
CA ARG A 108 -9.89 -9.52 -13.56
C ARG A 108 -8.39 -9.68 -13.31
N GLU A 109 -7.92 -9.44 -12.09
CA GLU A 109 -6.52 -9.66 -11.69
C GLU A 109 -6.10 -11.13 -11.81
N ARG A 110 -7.00 -12.09 -11.54
CA ARG A 110 -6.73 -13.54 -11.67
C ARG A 110 -6.72 -13.99 -13.14
N ARG A 111 -7.66 -13.53 -13.97
CA ARG A 111 -7.66 -13.78 -15.42
C ARG A 111 -6.45 -13.14 -16.11
N GLU A 112 -6.09 -11.93 -15.70
CA GLU A 112 -4.88 -11.24 -16.15
C GLU A 112 -3.61 -11.88 -15.59
N GLY A 113 -3.62 -12.43 -14.37
CA GLY A 113 -2.51 -13.17 -13.75
C GLY A 113 -2.06 -14.38 -14.57
N ALA A 114 -3.01 -15.13 -15.13
CA ALA A 114 -2.75 -16.24 -16.04
C ALA A 114 -2.34 -15.76 -17.45
N GLN A 115 -2.90 -14.65 -17.95
CA GLN A 115 -2.49 -14.04 -19.22
C GLN A 115 -1.14 -13.30 -19.16
N ARG A 116 -0.70 -12.83 -17.98
CA ARG A 116 0.52 -12.03 -17.78
C ARG A 116 1.80 -12.78 -18.15
N GLN A 117 1.85 -14.11 -18.12
CA GLN A 117 3.03 -14.85 -18.61
C GLN A 117 3.20 -14.78 -20.13
N ILE A 118 2.10 -14.79 -20.89
CA ILE A 118 2.11 -14.73 -22.36
C ILE A 118 2.24 -13.27 -22.84
N TRP A 119 1.61 -12.33 -22.14
CA TRP A 119 1.64 -10.90 -22.50
C TRP A 119 2.91 -10.15 -22.06
N ARG A 120 3.66 -10.60 -21.04
CA ARG A 120 4.96 -10.00 -20.68
C ARG A 120 6.03 -10.20 -21.78
N LEU A 121 5.90 -11.24 -22.60
CA LEU A 121 6.74 -11.45 -23.78
C LEU A 121 6.39 -10.48 -24.92
N LEU A 122 5.12 -10.07 -25.06
CA LEU A 122 4.64 -9.15 -26.09
C LEU A 122 4.72 -7.65 -25.67
N GLN A 123 4.64 -7.33 -24.38
CA GLN A 123 4.69 -5.96 -23.87
C GLN A 123 6.08 -5.32 -23.91
N ARG A 124 7.16 -6.09 -24.17
CA ARG A 124 8.50 -5.52 -24.45
C ARG A 124 8.52 -4.63 -25.71
N LEU A 125 7.45 -4.61 -26.50
CA LEU A 125 7.29 -3.77 -27.70
C LEU A 125 6.35 -2.57 -27.53
N ARG A 126 5.67 -2.42 -26.40
CA ARG A 126 4.74 -1.30 -26.16
C ARG A 126 5.26 -0.39 -25.05
N LYS A 127 5.52 0.88 -25.39
CA LYS A 127 5.76 1.95 -24.42
C LYS A 127 4.61 1.95 -23.39
N PRO A 128 4.91 1.90 -22.08
CA PRO A 128 3.87 2.06 -21.07
C PRO A 128 3.23 3.45 -21.22
N PRO A 129 1.93 3.60 -20.95
CA PRO A 129 1.31 4.92 -20.86
C PRO A 129 2.09 5.75 -19.82
N ALA A 130 2.38 7.00 -20.16
CA ALA A 130 3.21 7.91 -19.38
C ALA A 130 2.84 7.85 -17.88
N GLY A 131 3.87 7.65 -17.05
CA GLY A 131 3.76 7.32 -15.64
C GLY A 131 2.77 8.20 -14.89
N LYS A 132 1.69 7.58 -14.40
CA LYS A 132 0.84 8.22 -13.38
C LYS A 132 1.71 8.42 -12.15
N ARG A 133 2.14 9.67 -11.91
CA ARG A 133 2.92 10.08 -10.74
C ARG A 133 2.33 9.44 -9.48
N ALA A 134 3.19 8.85 -8.65
CA ALA A 134 2.78 8.33 -7.36
C ALA A 134 2.12 9.45 -6.57
N LEU A 135 0.92 9.18 -6.03
CA LEU A 135 0.25 10.15 -5.17
C LEU A 135 1.04 10.23 -3.87
N LYS A 136 1.21 11.46 -3.37
CA LYS A 136 1.85 11.68 -2.09
C LYS A 136 0.82 11.50 -0.96
N PRO A 137 1.24 11.02 0.21
CA PRO A 137 0.39 11.06 1.40
C PRO A 137 0.07 12.52 1.79
N SER A 138 -1.10 12.75 2.36
CA SER A 138 -1.46 14.02 3.00
C SER A 138 -0.62 14.24 4.25
N ALA A 139 -0.56 15.48 4.76
CA ALA A 139 0.23 15.79 5.96
C ALA A 139 -0.21 14.95 7.17
N ALA A 140 -1.53 14.73 7.33
CA ALA A 140 -2.07 13.88 8.37
C ALA A 140 -1.64 12.42 8.21
N LEU A 141 -1.70 11.89 6.97
CA LEU A 141 -1.27 10.53 6.70
C LEU A 141 0.25 10.35 6.88
N SER A 142 1.05 11.33 6.45
CA SER A 142 2.50 11.34 6.72
C SER A 142 2.79 11.28 8.21
N ALA A 143 2.09 12.08 9.03
CA ALA A 143 2.27 12.07 10.48
C ALA A 143 1.91 10.72 11.11
N VAL A 144 0.83 10.08 10.66
CA VAL A 144 0.44 8.73 11.08
C VAL A 144 1.55 7.72 10.76
N LEU A 145 2.05 7.74 9.52
CA LEU A 145 3.06 6.78 9.07
C LEU A 145 4.40 6.99 9.78
N THR A 146 4.82 8.24 10.01
CA THR A 146 6.02 8.54 10.82
C THR A 146 5.85 8.09 12.27
N ARG A 147 4.66 8.22 12.87
CA ARG A 147 4.41 7.70 14.22
C ARG A 147 4.43 6.17 14.24
N ALA A 148 3.92 5.52 13.19
CA ALA A 148 3.97 4.07 13.05
C ALA A 148 5.42 3.57 12.88
N GLU A 149 6.28 4.30 12.17
CA GLU A 149 7.71 4.00 12.06
C GLU A 149 8.43 3.99 13.42
N LEU A 150 8.01 4.84 14.36
CA LEU A 150 8.54 4.88 15.73
C LEU A 150 8.02 3.73 16.60
N LEU A 151 6.79 3.28 16.36
CA LEU A 151 6.13 2.21 17.13
C LEU A 151 6.35 0.81 16.55
N ALA A 152 6.89 0.71 15.33
CA ALA A 152 7.07 -0.56 14.63
C ALA A 152 7.80 -1.59 15.50
N PRO A 153 7.18 -2.76 15.78
CA PRO A 153 7.75 -3.76 16.67
C PRO A 153 8.99 -4.44 16.06
N HIS A 154 9.07 -4.46 14.74
CA HIS A 154 10.11 -5.15 13.99
C HIS A 154 10.86 -4.22 13.05
N ARG A 155 12.10 -4.62 12.75
CA ARG A 155 13.01 -3.88 11.89
C ARG A 155 13.73 -4.83 10.96
N ASP A 156 13.94 -4.37 9.73
CA ASP A 156 14.66 -5.09 8.69
C ASP A 156 16.04 -4.46 8.46
N LYS A 157 17.01 -5.26 8.00
CA LYS A 157 18.34 -4.78 7.60
C LYS A 157 18.41 -4.63 6.08
N VAL A 158 18.57 -3.40 5.61
CA VAL A 158 18.75 -3.08 4.19
C VAL A 158 20.11 -2.40 4.02
N GLY A 159 21.09 -3.17 3.54
CA GLY A 159 22.50 -2.77 3.56
C GLY A 159 22.96 -2.54 5.01
N ASP A 160 23.58 -1.39 5.27
CA ASP A 160 24.06 -1.02 6.60
C ASP A 160 22.99 -0.32 7.47
N ARG A 161 21.76 -0.19 6.97
CA ARG A 161 20.68 0.52 7.68
C ARG A 161 19.65 -0.45 8.23
N THR A 162 19.10 -0.08 9.38
CA THR A 162 17.98 -0.79 9.99
C THR A 162 16.71 0.04 9.84
N ILE A 163 15.74 -0.46 9.08
CA ILE A 163 14.49 0.24 8.76
C ILE A 163 13.29 -0.42 9.45
N PRO A 164 12.27 0.33 9.89
CA PRO A 164 11.08 -0.24 10.52
C PRO A 164 10.22 -1.03 9.52
N ILE A 165 9.58 -2.10 9.99
CA ILE A 165 8.56 -2.86 9.26
C ILE A 165 7.19 -2.43 9.79
N LEU A 166 6.38 -1.81 8.94
CA LEU A 166 5.02 -1.40 9.31
C LEU A 166 4.01 -2.51 9.02
N THR A 167 3.17 -2.76 10.01
CA THR A 167 2.02 -3.67 9.93
C THR A 167 0.70 -2.89 9.93
N ASN A 168 -0.40 -3.57 9.62
CA ASN A 168 -1.73 -2.95 9.64
C ASN A 168 -2.11 -2.50 11.06
N GLU A 169 -1.78 -3.28 12.09
CA GLU A 169 -2.12 -3.02 13.49
C GLU A 169 -1.40 -1.77 13.99
N CYS A 170 -0.10 -1.66 13.72
CA CYS A 170 0.69 -0.49 14.10
C CYS A 170 0.16 0.80 13.46
N VAL A 171 -0.22 0.73 12.18
CA VAL A 171 -0.80 1.88 11.48
C VAL A 171 -2.19 2.19 12.02
N LEU A 172 -3.05 1.18 12.23
CA LEU A 172 -4.40 1.35 12.76
C LEU A 172 -4.37 1.97 14.17
N LEU A 173 -3.45 1.51 15.03
CA LEU A 173 -3.22 2.08 16.35
C LEU A 173 -2.81 3.55 16.27
N CYS A 174 -1.93 3.92 15.31
CA CYS A 174 -1.54 5.31 15.10
C CYS A 174 -2.70 6.18 14.59
N ILE A 175 -3.55 5.65 13.71
CA ILE A 175 -4.78 6.33 13.27
C ILE A 175 -5.70 6.56 14.46
N LEU A 176 -5.91 5.55 15.30
CA LEU A 176 -6.74 5.63 16.50
C LEU A 176 -6.20 6.68 17.49
N ARG A 177 -4.87 6.75 17.66
CA ARG A 177 -4.18 7.70 18.56
C ARG A 177 -3.89 9.08 17.96
N SER A 178 -4.43 9.37 16.78
CA SER A 178 -4.23 10.67 16.14
C SER A 178 -5.15 11.71 16.76
N ASP A 179 -4.61 12.44 17.74
CA ASP A 179 -5.32 13.51 18.44
C ASP A 179 -5.94 14.52 17.47
N ASN A 180 -7.17 14.96 17.76
CA ASN A 180 -7.94 15.92 16.96
C ASN A 180 -8.37 15.44 15.56
N SER A 181 -8.18 14.17 15.19
CA SER A 181 -8.72 13.61 13.96
C SER A 181 -10.18 13.20 14.11
N GLU A 182 -11.06 13.67 13.22
CA GLU A 182 -12.45 13.21 13.14
C GLU A 182 -12.51 11.69 12.86
N ILE A 183 -11.55 11.17 12.11
CA ILE A 183 -11.43 9.73 11.80
C ILE A 183 -11.11 8.95 13.08
N SER A 184 -10.16 9.42 13.89
CA SER A 184 -9.81 8.79 15.17
C SER A 184 -11.04 8.70 16.09
N ARG A 185 -11.77 9.82 16.24
CA ARG A 185 -12.96 9.88 17.10
C ARG A 185 -14.05 8.92 16.64
N LYS A 186 -14.40 8.94 15.35
CA LYS A 186 -15.40 8.03 14.80
C LYS A 186 -14.96 6.57 14.86
N LEU A 187 -13.66 6.31 14.68
CA LEU A 187 -13.11 4.95 14.82
C LEU A 187 -13.24 4.47 16.26
N ALA A 188 -12.97 5.31 17.26
CA ALA A 188 -13.19 4.96 18.67
C ALA A 188 -14.67 4.69 18.99
N GLU A 189 -15.60 5.46 18.41
CA GLU A 189 -17.05 5.25 18.55
C GLU A 189 -17.55 3.92 17.98
N THR A 190 -16.77 3.24 17.13
CA THR A 190 -17.16 1.94 16.57
C THR A 190 -17.06 0.77 17.55
N GLY A 191 -16.52 1.00 18.76
CA GLY A 191 -16.29 -0.07 19.74
C GLY A 191 -15.06 -0.93 19.43
N LEU A 192 -14.10 -0.40 18.67
CA LEU A 192 -12.81 -1.05 18.43
C LEU A 192 -12.10 -1.33 19.77
N ASP A 193 -11.71 -2.57 20.00
CA ASP A 193 -10.91 -2.98 21.16
C ASP A 193 -9.49 -2.44 21.04
N SER A 194 -9.32 -1.21 21.53
CA SER A 194 -8.04 -0.51 21.54
C SER A 194 -6.97 -1.22 22.36
N PHE A 195 -7.35 -2.00 23.37
CA PHE A 195 -6.40 -2.71 24.23
C PHE A 195 -5.85 -3.96 23.53
N LYS A 196 -6.73 -4.75 22.91
CA LYS A 196 -6.31 -5.88 22.06
C LYS A 196 -5.43 -5.39 20.91
N LEU A 197 -5.86 -4.33 20.21
CA LEU A 197 -5.10 -3.73 19.11
C LEU A 197 -3.71 -3.25 19.56
N GLU A 198 -3.63 -2.53 20.69
CA GLU A 198 -2.35 -2.04 21.20
C GLU A 198 -1.40 -3.20 21.53
N ARG A 199 -1.90 -4.23 22.21
CA ARG A 199 -1.10 -5.41 22.55
C ARG A 199 -0.52 -6.08 21.30
N GLU A 200 -1.34 -6.26 20.27
CA GLU A 200 -0.91 -6.96 19.04
C GLU A 200 -0.06 -6.09 18.12
N ALA A 201 -0.26 -4.77 18.11
CA ALA A 201 0.60 -3.84 17.40
C ALA A 201 2.02 -3.75 18.00
N LEU A 202 2.13 -3.80 19.33
CA LEU A 202 3.42 -3.68 20.03
C LEU A 202 4.10 -5.03 20.25
N PHE A 203 3.33 -6.10 20.35
CA PHE A 203 3.81 -7.47 20.61
C PHE A 203 3.11 -8.48 19.70
N PRO A 204 3.33 -8.40 18.37
CA PRO A 204 2.72 -9.32 17.42
C PRO A 204 3.18 -10.76 17.69
N ARG A 205 2.23 -11.70 17.69
CA ARG A 205 2.49 -13.13 18.01
C ARG A 205 3.10 -13.91 16.84
N HIS A 206 2.90 -13.44 15.62
CA HIS A 206 3.38 -14.06 14.39
C HIS A 206 3.89 -12.98 13.41
N GLU A 207 5.15 -13.09 12.99
CA GLU A 207 5.69 -12.31 11.86
C GLU A 207 5.58 -13.13 10.57
N PRO A 208 5.19 -12.52 9.43
CA PRO A 208 5.65 -12.96 8.14
C PRO A 208 7.06 -12.39 7.93
N LEU A 209 8.08 -13.13 8.34
CA LEU A 209 9.43 -12.90 7.86
C LEU A 209 9.50 -13.35 6.39
N VAL A 210 9.33 -12.36 5.50
CA VAL A 210 9.58 -12.39 4.03
C VAL A 210 8.58 -13.16 3.18
#